data_AF-M4C2K4-F1
#
_entry.id   AF-M4C2K4-F1
#
_cell.length_a   1.000
_cell.length_b   1.000
_cell.length_c   1.000
_cell.angle_alpha   90.00
_cell.angle_beta   90.00
_cell.angle_gamma   90.00
#
_symmetry.space_group_name_H-M   'P 1'
#
loop_
_entity.id
_entity.type
_entity.pdbx_description
1 polymer ?
#
loop_
_entity_poly.entity_id
_entity_poly.type
_entity_poly.pdbx_seq_one_letter_code
_entity_poly.pdbx_strand_id
1 'polypeptide(L)'
;MVTGTLAKGYGIMGGYVAGNAALVDAMRSCASGFIFSSSMPPMLAAGARASVNYLKKSQVERATMHARSQELKNMLVDAGFPLLPSVSHIIPLMVGDAVKVKEASRILLEKHRIYVQPINFPTVPRGEERLRLTPLPTHTDAMVEDLMTALEDVWTTLDLPRHFVCKGDYLPAVEWANSPLEVGAEFEMESALEIACVA
;
A
#
# COMPACT_ATOMS: atom_id res chain seq x y z
N MET A 1 8.79 -6.79 -18.58
CA MET A 1 9.53 -6.78 -17.30
C MET A 1 8.60 -6.27 -16.23
N VAL A 2 8.54 -6.96 -15.10
CA VAL A 2 7.78 -6.55 -13.90
C VAL A 2 8.76 -6.51 -12.75
N THR A 3 8.72 -5.45 -11.95
CA THR A 3 9.45 -5.36 -10.68
C THR A 3 8.47 -5.42 -9.53
N GLY A 4 8.88 -6.05 -8.44
CA GLY A 4 8.03 -6.20 -7.26
C GLY A 4 8.85 -6.18 -5.98
N THR A 5 8.15 -6.03 -4.86
CA THR A 5 8.74 -6.07 -3.53
C THR A 5 8.10 -7.17 -2.70
N LEU A 6 8.92 -7.85 -1.92
CA LEU A 6 8.50 -8.82 -0.91
C LEU A 6 8.13 -8.13 0.42
N ALA A 7 8.42 -6.83 0.55
CA ALA A 7 8.31 -6.08 1.80
C ALA A 7 6.97 -5.41 2.08
N LYS A 8 5.92 -5.72 1.30
CA LYS A 8 4.58 -5.15 1.48
C LYS A 8 3.54 -6.24 1.62
N GLY A 9 2.75 -6.49 0.58
CA GLY A 9 1.68 -7.50 0.62
C GLY A 9 2.17 -8.89 1.04
N TYR A 10 3.45 -9.22 0.78
CA TYR A 10 4.04 -10.51 1.17
C TYR A 10 4.61 -10.55 2.60
N GLY A 11 4.82 -9.41 3.27
CA GLY A 11 5.25 -9.36 4.68
C GLY A 11 6.69 -9.84 4.97
N ILE A 12 7.57 -9.88 3.96
CA ILE A 12 8.98 -10.33 4.09
C ILE A 12 9.91 -9.15 3.73
N MET A 13 11.14 -9.38 3.26
CA MET A 13 12.07 -8.35 2.76
C MET A 13 12.66 -8.80 1.43
N GLY A 14 13.02 -7.83 0.59
CA GLY A 14 13.63 -8.06 -0.73
C GLY A 14 12.82 -7.49 -1.89
N GLY A 15 13.46 -7.43 -3.05
CA GLY A 15 12.89 -7.07 -4.33
C GLY A 15 13.03 -8.21 -5.34
N TYR A 16 12.33 -8.12 -6.46
CA TYR A 16 12.56 -9.03 -7.57
C TYR A 16 12.24 -8.37 -8.92
N VAL A 17 12.84 -8.93 -9.97
CA VAL A 17 12.45 -8.69 -11.36
C VAL A 17 11.98 -10.00 -11.98
N ALA A 18 10.91 -9.92 -12.77
CA ALA A 18 10.40 -11.00 -13.61
C ALA A 18 10.34 -10.52 -15.06
N GLY A 19 10.76 -11.37 -16.00
CA GLY A 19 10.82 -11.05 -17.42
C GLY A 19 11.10 -12.29 -18.26
N ASN A 20 11.49 -12.09 -19.51
CA ASN A 20 11.99 -13.19 -20.33
C ASN A 20 13.40 -13.60 -19.84
N ALA A 21 13.83 -14.81 -20.18
CA ALA A 21 15.10 -15.36 -19.76
C ALA A 21 16.29 -14.46 -20.14
N ALA A 22 16.33 -13.93 -21.38
CA ALA A 22 17.41 -13.06 -21.82
C ALA A 22 17.56 -11.78 -20.97
N LEU A 23 16.44 -11.18 -20.55
CA LEU A 23 16.46 -9.99 -19.67
C LEU A 23 16.95 -10.34 -18.27
N VAL A 24 16.45 -11.45 -17.72
CA VAL A 24 16.83 -11.89 -16.38
C VAL A 24 18.32 -12.27 -16.34
N ASP A 25 18.80 -12.97 -17.37
CA ASP A 25 20.19 -13.37 -17.51
C ASP A 25 21.13 -12.17 -17.69
N ALA A 26 20.71 -11.16 -18.47
CA ALA A 26 21.44 -9.90 -18.59
C ALA A 26 21.54 -9.17 -17.24
N MET A 27 20.44 -9.09 -16.47
CA MET A 27 20.46 -8.48 -15.13
C MET A 27 21.37 -9.25 -14.17
N ARG A 28 21.26 -10.60 -14.17
CA ARG A 28 22.10 -11.50 -13.36
C ARG A 28 23.59 -11.34 -13.68
N SER A 29 23.92 -11.07 -14.94
CA SER A 29 25.30 -11.01 -15.44
C SER A 29 25.92 -9.60 -15.42
N CYS A 30 25.11 -8.54 -15.41
CA CYS A 30 25.61 -7.17 -15.57
C CYS A 30 25.25 -6.21 -14.42
N ALA A 31 24.24 -6.50 -13.59
CA ALA A 31 23.82 -5.59 -12.53
C ALA A 31 24.79 -5.66 -11.33
N SER A 32 25.60 -4.62 -11.14
CA SER A 32 26.56 -4.53 -10.04
C SER A 32 25.89 -4.65 -8.67
N GLY A 33 24.71 -4.04 -8.49
CA GLY A 33 23.92 -4.14 -7.26
C GLY A 33 23.40 -5.56 -6.95
N PHE A 34 23.34 -6.43 -7.95
CA PHE A 34 23.02 -7.85 -7.76
C PHE A 34 24.28 -8.69 -7.49
N ILE A 35 25.36 -8.45 -8.24
CA ILE A 35 26.59 -9.26 -8.19
C ILE A 35 27.42 -8.98 -6.93
N PHE A 36 27.52 -7.71 -6.51
CA PHE A 36 28.45 -7.28 -5.46
C PHE A 36 27.72 -6.97 -4.14
N SER A 37 26.70 -7.76 -3.81
CA SER A 37 25.96 -7.68 -2.55
C SER A 37 25.72 -9.09 -1.98
N SER A 38 25.60 -9.18 -0.65
CA SER A 38 25.27 -10.45 0.01
C SER A 38 23.87 -10.92 -0.36
N SER A 39 23.73 -12.21 -0.64
CA SER A 39 22.43 -12.80 -0.97
C SER A 39 21.45 -12.72 0.20
N MET A 40 20.15 -12.72 -0.13
CA MET A 40 19.07 -12.78 0.84
C MET A 40 19.23 -13.99 1.78
N PRO A 41 19.12 -13.81 3.11
CA PRO A 41 19.14 -14.93 4.07
C PRO A 41 18.14 -16.04 3.71
N PRO A 42 18.54 -17.33 3.79
CA PRO A 42 17.66 -18.46 3.43
C PRO A 42 16.32 -18.48 4.15
N MET A 43 16.27 -18.03 5.41
CA MET A 43 15.02 -17.92 6.18
C MET A 43 14.02 -16.94 5.56
N LEU A 44 14.49 -15.82 5.01
CA LEU A 44 13.63 -14.84 4.33
C LEU A 44 13.16 -15.39 2.99
N ALA A 45 14.02 -16.09 2.25
CA ALA A 45 13.63 -16.76 1.01
C ALA A 45 12.51 -17.80 1.24
N ALA A 46 12.62 -18.58 2.32
CA ALA A 46 11.60 -19.56 2.70
C ALA A 46 10.27 -18.89 3.08
N GLY A 47 10.31 -17.82 3.87
CA GLY A 47 9.12 -17.03 4.23
C GLY A 47 8.45 -16.38 3.02
N ALA A 48 9.25 -15.81 2.11
CA ALA A 48 8.74 -15.22 0.86
C ALA A 48 8.04 -16.27 0.00
N ARG A 49 8.64 -17.45 -0.17
CA ARG A 49 8.02 -18.56 -0.90
C ARG A 49 6.69 -18.99 -0.28
N ALA A 50 6.62 -19.10 1.05
CA ALA A 50 5.40 -19.47 1.75
C ALA A 50 4.29 -18.41 1.56
N SER A 51 4.62 -17.14 1.74
CA SER A 51 3.70 -16.01 1.58
C SER A 51 3.16 -15.90 0.15
N VAL A 52 4.04 -15.97 -0.87
CA VAL A 52 3.65 -15.95 -2.28
C VAL A 52 2.73 -17.12 -2.61
N ASN A 53 3.07 -18.34 -2.20
CA ASN A 53 2.26 -19.52 -2.47
C ASN A 53 0.87 -19.44 -1.83
N TYR A 54 0.77 -18.86 -0.63
CA TYR A 54 -0.48 -18.64 0.06
C TYR A 54 -1.34 -17.58 -0.67
N LEU A 55 -0.79 -16.40 -0.92
CA LEU A 55 -1.51 -15.27 -1.52
C LEU A 55 -1.86 -15.48 -3.01
N LYS A 56 -1.18 -16.41 -3.70
CA LYS A 56 -1.57 -16.85 -5.04
C LYS A 56 -2.90 -17.60 -5.03
N LYS A 57 -3.24 -18.28 -3.92
CA LYS A 57 -4.46 -19.08 -3.76
C LYS A 57 -5.57 -18.34 -3.02
N SER A 58 -5.23 -17.69 -1.90
CA SER A 58 -6.20 -16.96 -1.08
C SER A 58 -6.55 -15.61 -1.71
N GLN A 59 -7.85 -15.27 -1.71
CA GLN A 59 -8.36 -13.94 -2.06
C GLN A 59 -8.89 -13.18 -0.85
N VAL A 60 -9.01 -13.82 0.32
CA VAL A 60 -9.70 -13.28 1.49
C VAL A 60 -9.03 -12.00 1.98
N GLU A 61 -7.70 -11.98 2.07
CA GLU A 61 -6.94 -10.83 2.56
C GLU A 61 -7.12 -9.61 1.65
N ARG A 62 -7.08 -9.83 0.33
CA ARG A 62 -7.30 -8.75 -0.65
C ARG A 62 -8.72 -8.23 -0.58
N ALA A 63 -9.70 -9.13 -0.58
CA ALA A 63 -11.11 -8.77 -0.50
C ALA A 63 -11.42 -7.92 0.73
N THR A 64 -10.99 -8.40 1.90
CA THR A 64 -11.21 -7.71 3.17
C THR A 64 -10.47 -6.38 3.21
N MET A 65 -9.21 -6.30 2.75
CA MET A 65 -8.47 -5.03 2.70
C MET A 65 -9.19 -3.99 1.82
N HIS A 66 -9.67 -4.40 0.64
CA HIS A 66 -10.41 -3.51 -0.26
C HIS A 66 -11.74 -3.07 0.34
N ALA A 67 -12.49 -3.98 0.96
CA ALA A 67 -13.74 -3.65 1.64
C ALA A 67 -13.51 -2.66 2.79
N ARG A 68 -12.52 -2.91 3.66
CA ARG A 68 -12.14 -2.01 4.77
C ARG A 68 -11.70 -0.64 4.26
N SER A 69 -10.91 -0.59 3.18
CA SER A 69 -10.51 0.68 2.57
C SER A 69 -11.70 1.45 2.02
N GLN A 70 -12.63 0.77 1.33
CA GLN A 70 -13.82 1.41 0.78
C GLN A 70 -14.73 1.97 1.88
N GLU A 71 -14.93 1.21 2.95
CA GLU A 71 -15.72 1.64 4.10
C GLU A 71 -15.14 2.89 4.76
N LEU A 72 -13.85 2.89 5.08
CA LEU A 72 -13.19 4.05 5.67
C LEU A 72 -13.23 5.28 4.74
N LYS A 73 -13.05 5.10 3.42
CA LYS A 73 -13.22 6.20 2.47
C LYS A 73 -14.63 6.77 2.50
N ASN A 74 -15.66 5.93 2.51
CA ASN A 74 -17.05 6.38 2.57
C ASN A 74 -17.28 7.23 3.83
N MET A 75 -16.84 6.73 5.00
CA MET A 75 -17.00 7.45 6.27
C MET A 75 -16.27 8.80 6.27
N LEU A 76 -15.04 8.84 5.76
CA LEU A 76 -14.27 10.07 5.67
C LEU A 76 -14.92 11.10 4.73
N VAL A 77 -15.40 10.66 3.57
CA VAL A 77 -16.11 11.53 2.61
C VAL A 77 -17.42 12.04 3.19
N ASP A 78 -18.20 11.17 3.85
CA ASP A 78 -19.47 11.53 4.47
C ASP A 78 -19.28 12.52 5.63
N ALA A 79 -18.16 12.44 6.35
CA ALA A 79 -17.75 13.44 7.34
C ALA A 79 -17.14 14.73 6.71
N GLY A 80 -16.89 14.77 5.40
CA GLY A 80 -16.36 15.95 4.71
C GLY A 80 -14.84 16.12 4.80
N PHE A 81 -14.09 15.06 5.11
CA PHE A 81 -12.63 15.12 5.09
C PHE A 81 -12.09 15.30 3.66
N PRO A 82 -10.98 16.05 3.48
CA PRO A 82 -10.39 16.31 2.17
C PRO A 82 -9.51 15.15 1.72
N LEU A 83 -9.99 14.28 0.83
CA LEU A 83 -9.20 13.17 0.32
C LEU A 83 -8.85 13.38 -1.17
N LEU A 84 -7.77 12.76 -1.68
CA LEU A 84 -7.48 12.70 -3.13
C LEU A 84 -8.08 11.45 -3.78
N PRO A 85 -8.80 11.55 -4.92
CA PRO A 85 -9.47 10.40 -5.54
C PRO A 85 -8.51 9.22 -5.74
N SER A 86 -8.94 8.04 -5.32
CA SER A 86 -8.09 6.85 -5.34
C SER A 86 -8.92 5.56 -5.45
N VAL A 87 -8.57 4.74 -6.43
CA VAL A 87 -9.07 3.35 -6.58
C VAL A 87 -8.26 2.33 -5.77
N SER A 88 -7.18 2.77 -5.12
CA SER A 88 -6.27 1.93 -4.33
C SER A 88 -6.76 1.74 -2.89
N HIS A 89 -6.21 0.76 -2.17
CA HIS A 89 -6.41 0.61 -0.73
C HIS A 89 -5.73 1.72 0.11
N ILE A 90 -4.89 2.55 -0.52
CA ILE A 90 -4.23 3.70 0.10
C ILE A 90 -5.19 4.90 0.07
N ILE A 91 -5.39 5.52 1.24
CA ILE A 91 -6.26 6.67 1.43
C ILE A 91 -5.40 7.91 1.79
N PRO A 92 -5.19 8.82 0.82
CA PRO A 92 -4.48 10.08 1.04
C PRO A 92 -5.41 11.14 1.63
N LEU A 93 -5.25 11.45 2.92
CA LEU A 93 -6.00 12.48 3.63
C LEU A 93 -5.20 13.79 3.64
N MET A 94 -5.68 14.80 2.92
CA MET A 94 -4.95 16.03 2.62
C MET A 94 -4.92 16.99 3.81
N VAL A 95 -3.77 17.61 4.03
CA VAL A 95 -3.57 18.66 5.03
C VAL A 95 -3.01 19.93 4.38
N GLY A 96 -2.09 19.79 3.42
CA GLY A 96 -1.54 20.89 2.62
C GLY A 96 -0.59 21.84 3.36
N ASP A 97 -0.20 21.47 4.58
CA ASP A 97 0.77 22.22 5.39
C ASP A 97 1.68 21.28 6.16
N ALA A 98 2.99 21.45 5.98
CA ALA A 98 4.02 20.57 6.55
C ALA A 98 4.15 20.65 8.08
N VAL A 99 3.78 21.77 8.69
CA VAL A 99 3.79 21.94 10.16
C VAL A 99 2.54 21.28 10.71
N LYS A 100 1.36 21.61 10.16
CA LYS A 100 0.08 21.08 10.64
C LYS A 100 -0.03 19.57 10.46
N VAL A 101 0.48 18.97 9.37
CA VAL A 101 0.38 17.51 9.19
C VAL A 101 1.24 16.73 10.19
N LYS A 102 2.42 17.28 10.56
CA LYS A 102 3.28 16.69 11.59
C LYS A 102 2.61 16.79 12.95
N GLU A 103 2.02 17.94 13.24
CA GLU A 103 1.28 18.18 14.47
C GLU A 103 0.04 17.29 14.56
N ALA A 104 -0.70 17.11 13.47
CA ALA A 104 -1.84 16.19 13.39
C ALA A 104 -1.41 14.76 13.74
N SER A 105 -0.32 14.28 13.13
CA SER A 105 0.24 12.97 13.45
C SER A 105 0.69 12.85 14.92
N ARG A 106 1.30 13.90 15.47
CA ARG A 106 1.73 13.94 16.87
C ARG A 106 0.53 13.84 17.82
N ILE A 107 -0.54 14.61 17.58
CA ILE A 107 -1.76 14.56 18.41
C ILE A 107 -2.43 13.19 18.29
N LEU A 108 -2.54 12.63 17.08
CA LEU A 108 -3.05 11.26 16.87
C LEU A 108 -2.27 10.26 17.71
N LEU A 109 -0.93 10.35 17.72
CA LEU A 109 -0.09 9.40 18.45
C LEU A 109 -0.15 9.60 19.96
N GLU A 110 0.04 10.83 20.44
CA GLU A 110 0.20 11.12 21.86
C GLU A 110 -1.12 11.15 22.63
N LYS A 111 -2.16 11.77 22.05
CA LYS A 111 -3.49 11.89 22.69
C LYS A 111 -4.34 10.66 22.42
N HIS A 112 -4.37 10.20 21.17
CA HIS A 112 -5.31 9.15 20.73
C HIS A 112 -4.69 7.77 20.59
N ARG A 113 -3.37 7.62 20.78
CA ARG A 113 -2.64 6.35 20.62
C ARG A 113 -2.75 5.75 19.22
N ILE A 114 -2.94 6.59 18.21
CA ILE A 114 -3.08 6.22 16.80
C ILE A 114 -1.86 6.71 16.04
N TYR A 115 -1.08 5.78 15.48
CA TYR A 115 0.07 6.13 14.66
C TYR A 115 -0.32 6.24 13.18
N VAL A 116 -0.24 7.45 12.64
CA VAL A 116 -0.35 7.72 11.20
C VAL A 116 0.83 8.58 10.78
N GLN A 117 1.65 8.08 9.85
CA GLN A 117 2.82 8.80 9.38
C GLN A 117 2.42 10.04 8.54
N PRO A 118 2.95 11.23 8.86
CA PRO A 118 2.78 12.41 8.03
C PRO A 118 3.71 12.31 6.82
N ILE A 119 3.17 12.56 5.64
CA ILE A 119 3.91 12.58 4.39
C ILE A 119 4.14 14.04 3.97
N ASN A 120 5.42 14.40 3.88
CA ASN A 120 5.90 15.75 3.59
C ASN A 120 6.91 15.70 2.43
N PHE A 121 7.35 16.89 1.97
CA PHE A 121 8.52 17.02 1.11
C PHE A 121 9.75 16.30 1.71
N PRO A 122 10.57 15.56 0.92
CA PRO A 122 10.54 15.42 -0.54
C PRO A 122 9.64 14.30 -1.09
N THR A 123 8.95 13.55 -0.24
CA THR A 123 8.10 12.42 -0.67
C THR A 123 6.89 12.89 -1.48
N VAL A 124 6.39 14.10 -1.19
CA VAL A 124 5.31 14.77 -1.92
C VAL A 124 5.69 16.24 -2.16
N PRO A 125 5.14 16.88 -3.20
CA PRO A 125 5.32 18.32 -3.41
C PRO A 125 4.88 19.13 -2.19
N ARG A 126 5.48 20.32 -2.03
CA ARG A 126 5.05 21.27 -1.00
C ARG A 126 3.62 21.74 -1.29
N GLY A 127 2.79 21.83 -0.26
CA GLY A 127 1.35 22.13 -0.40
C GLY A 127 0.48 20.90 -0.64
N GLU A 128 1.07 19.71 -0.86
CA GLU A 128 0.35 18.43 -0.98
C GLU A 128 0.57 17.50 0.23
N GLU A 129 0.95 18.07 1.37
CA GLU A 129 1.20 17.31 2.58
C GLU A 129 -0.06 16.58 3.04
N ARG A 130 0.11 15.34 3.49
CA ARG A 130 -1.02 14.43 3.75
C ARG A 130 -0.72 13.39 4.80
N LEU A 131 -1.77 12.92 5.47
CA LEU A 131 -1.75 11.68 6.24
C LEU A 131 -2.05 10.51 5.28
N ARG A 132 -1.22 9.46 5.32
CA ARG A 132 -1.40 8.28 4.47
C ARG A 132 -2.00 7.14 5.28
N LEU A 133 -3.30 6.91 5.14
CA LEU A 133 -3.98 5.81 5.80
C LEU A 133 -3.93 4.55 4.91
N THR A 134 -3.65 3.41 5.53
CA THR A 134 -3.61 2.10 4.88
C THR A 134 -4.33 1.08 5.78
N PRO A 135 -5.67 1.02 5.72
CA PRO A 135 -6.43 0.07 6.51
C PRO A 135 -6.04 -1.37 6.10
N LEU A 136 -5.90 -2.23 7.11
CA LEU A 136 -5.56 -3.64 6.97
C LEU A 136 -6.80 -4.49 7.24
N PRO A 137 -6.82 -5.74 6.76
CA PRO A 137 -7.90 -6.69 7.08
C PRO A 137 -8.15 -6.90 8.58
N THR A 138 -7.16 -6.62 9.42
CA THR A 138 -7.20 -6.81 10.87
C THR A 138 -7.71 -5.60 11.65
N HIS A 139 -7.92 -4.44 11.01
CA HIS A 139 -8.54 -3.31 11.68
C HIS A 139 -10.04 -3.55 11.83
N THR A 140 -10.51 -3.51 13.07
CA THR A 140 -11.92 -3.75 13.43
C THR A 140 -12.76 -2.48 13.25
N ASP A 141 -14.07 -2.64 13.21
CA ASP A 141 -15.02 -1.52 13.11
C ASP A 141 -14.82 -0.51 14.26
N ALA A 142 -14.63 -1.00 15.49
CA ALA A 142 -14.33 -0.16 16.65
C ALA A 142 -13.03 0.67 16.46
N MET A 143 -11.97 0.07 15.89
CA MET A 143 -10.73 0.82 15.60
C MET A 143 -10.94 1.89 14.53
N VAL A 144 -11.84 1.64 13.57
CA VAL A 144 -12.21 2.62 12.54
C VAL A 144 -13.02 3.78 13.14
N GLU A 145 -13.97 3.49 14.04
CA GLU A 145 -14.74 4.49 14.78
C GLU A 145 -13.85 5.36 15.69
N ASP A 146 -12.90 4.73 16.40
CA ASP A 146 -11.91 5.43 17.21
C ASP A 146 -11.04 6.36 16.34
N LEU A 147 -10.61 5.90 15.16
CA LEU A 147 -9.88 6.71 14.20
C LEU A 147 -10.70 7.91 13.71
N MET A 148 -11.97 7.71 13.36
CA MET A 148 -12.84 8.81 12.92
C MET A 148 -13.00 9.87 14.02
N THR A 149 -13.24 9.44 15.25
CA THR A 149 -13.36 10.33 16.42
C THR A 149 -12.06 11.11 16.66
N ALA A 150 -10.91 10.44 16.57
CA ALA A 150 -9.60 11.08 16.72
C ALA A 150 -9.30 12.09 15.62
N LEU A 151 -9.64 11.77 14.36
CA LEU A 151 -9.47 12.67 13.23
C LEU A 151 -10.33 13.93 13.36
N GLU A 152 -11.57 13.79 13.82
CA GLU A 152 -12.47 14.92 14.09
C GLU A 152 -11.90 15.89 15.13
N ASP A 153 -11.41 15.36 16.26
CA ASP A 153 -10.76 16.15 17.30
C ASP A 153 -9.50 16.87 16.78
N VAL A 154 -8.67 16.16 16.00
CA VAL A 154 -7.45 16.73 15.41
C VAL A 154 -7.77 17.83 14.40
N TRP A 155 -8.75 17.61 13.52
CA TRP A 155 -9.17 18.61 12.53
C TRP A 155 -9.70 19.87 13.20
N THR A 156 -10.48 19.70 14.26
CA THR A 156 -11.02 20.81 15.05
C THR A 156 -9.90 21.56 15.80
N THR A 157 -9.00 20.82 16.45
CA THR A 157 -7.90 21.41 17.24
C THR A 157 -6.94 22.24 16.39
N LEU A 158 -6.69 21.80 15.15
CA LEU A 158 -5.72 22.44 14.24
C LEU A 158 -6.35 23.40 13.23
N ASP A 159 -7.66 23.60 13.32
CA ASP A 159 -8.45 24.40 12.38
C ASP A 159 -8.09 24.04 10.93
N LEU A 160 -8.28 22.76 10.60
CA LEU A 160 -7.94 22.21 9.29
C LEU A 160 -9.12 22.34 8.32
N PRO A 161 -8.85 22.72 7.06
CA PRO A 161 -9.91 22.89 6.08
C PRO A 161 -10.56 21.55 5.74
N ARG A 162 -11.87 21.60 5.53
CA ARG A 162 -12.63 20.56 4.83
C ARG A 162 -12.82 21.01 3.39
N HIS A 163 -12.29 20.25 2.44
CA HIS A 163 -12.57 20.45 1.02
C HIS A 163 -13.43 19.29 0.57
N PHE A 164 -14.72 19.59 0.44
CA PHE A 164 -15.72 18.63 0.00
C PHE A 164 -15.42 18.19 -1.44
N VAL A 165 -15.18 16.90 -1.62
CA VAL A 165 -15.32 16.25 -2.93
C VAL A 165 -16.71 15.62 -2.97
N CYS A 166 -17.48 15.87 -4.01
CA CYS A 166 -18.79 15.22 -4.17
C CYS A 166 -18.60 13.70 -4.20
N LYS A 167 -19.43 12.98 -3.42
CA LYS A 167 -19.34 11.52 -3.23
C LYS A 167 -19.27 10.73 -4.55
N GLY A 168 -19.93 11.22 -5.61
CA GLY A 168 -19.96 10.60 -6.94
C GLY A 168 -18.65 10.67 -7.73
N ASP A 169 -17.78 11.64 -7.45
CA ASP A 169 -16.52 11.85 -8.20
C ASP A 169 -15.33 11.10 -7.57
N TYR A 170 -15.51 10.59 -6.36
CA TYR A 170 -14.40 10.16 -5.50
C TYR A 170 -14.19 8.64 -5.45
N LEU A 171 -15.23 7.84 -5.71
CA LEU A 171 -15.24 6.38 -5.52
C LEU A 171 -15.69 5.64 -6.78
N PRO A 172 -14.82 5.50 -7.80
CA PRO A 172 -15.10 4.61 -8.91
C PRO A 172 -15.27 3.19 -8.37
N ALA A 173 -16.21 2.41 -8.92
CA ALA A 173 -16.27 0.97 -8.65
C ALA A 173 -14.94 0.33 -9.10
N VAL A 174 -14.29 -0.40 -8.20
CA VAL A 174 -12.99 -1.04 -8.49
C VAL A 174 -13.21 -2.54 -8.61
N GLU A 175 -13.08 -3.06 -9.83
CA GLU A 175 -12.92 -4.49 -10.06
C GLU A 175 -11.47 -4.87 -9.80
N TRP A 176 -11.24 -5.71 -8.80
CA TRP A 176 -9.95 -6.31 -8.53
C TRP A 176 -10.11 -7.83 -8.70
N ALA A 177 -9.59 -8.36 -9.80
CA ALA A 177 -9.46 -9.79 -10.00
C ALA A 177 -7.99 -10.10 -10.19
N ASN A 178 -7.51 -11.19 -9.58
CA ASN A 178 -6.50 -11.94 -10.29
C ASN A 178 -7.20 -12.40 -11.55
N SER A 179 -6.85 -11.86 -12.73
CA SER A 179 -7.25 -12.53 -13.97
C SER A 179 -6.94 -14.01 -13.75
N PRO A 180 -7.88 -14.94 -13.98
CA PRO A 180 -7.47 -16.32 -14.13
C PRO A 180 -6.34 -16.25 -15.14
N LEU A 181 -5.14 -16.66 -14.72
CA LEU A 181 -4.07 -16.85 -15.68
C LEU A 181 -4.70 -17.81 -16.68
N GLU A 182 -5.03 -17.34 -17.89
CA GLU A 182 -5.37 -18.25 -18.95
C GLU A 182 -4.11 -19.08 -19.13
N VAL A 183 -4.08 -20.24 -18.48
CA VAL A 183 -3.16 -21.32 -18.79
C VAL A 183 -3.70 -21.94 -20.08
N GLY A 184 -3.77 -21.11 -21.12
CA GLY A 184 -4.31 -21.37 -22.44
C GLY A 184 -3.22 -21.46 -23.51
N ALA A 185 -1.97 -21.52 -23.08
CA ALA A 185 -0.90 -22.16 -23.83
C ALA A 185 -0.27 -23.16 -22.86
N GLU A 186 0.07 -24.35 -23.33
CA GLU A 186 0.98 -25.24 -22.63
C GLU A 186 2.21 -24.43 -22.23
N PHE A 187 2.24 -23.96 -20.99
CA PHE A 187 3.45 -23.47 -20.36
C PHE A 187 4.20 -24.73 -19.99
N GLU A 188 4.85 -25.34 -20.99
CA GLU A 188 5.86 -26.35 -20.74
C GLU A 188 6.80 -25.76 -19.70
N MET A 189 7.02 -26.52 -18.64
CA MET A 189 7.82 -26.14 -17.47
C MET A 189 9.30 -25.87 -17.81
N GLU A 190 9.66 -25.81 -19.11
CA GLU A 190 10.97 -25.54 -19.66
C GLU A 190 11.21 -24.07 -20.04
N SER A 191 10.18 -23.24 -20.28
CA SER A 191 10.40 -21.79 -20.51
C SER A 191 10.28 -21.00 -19.21
N ALA A 192 11.33 -21.09 -18.37
CA ALA A 192 11.39 -20.48 -17.05
C ALA A 192 11.05 -18.97 -17.10
N LEU A 193 9.94 -18.60 -16.47
CA LEU A 193 9.74 -17.24 -15.99
C LEU A 193 10.72 -17.05 -14.83
N GLU A 194 11.94 -16.64 -15.16
CA GLU A 194 13.01 -16.54 -14.18
C GLU A 194 12.78 -15.31 -13.28
N ILE A 195 12.93 -15.52 -11.98
CA ILE A 195 12.84 -14.48 -10.97
C ILE A 195 14.25 -14.25 -10.45
N ALA A 196 14.82 -13.09 -10.72
CA ALA A 196 15.99 -12.63 -9.99
C ALA A 196 15.50 -11.87 -8.75
N CYS A 197 15.64 -12.49 -7.57
CA CYS A 197 15.47 -11.79 -6.30
C CYS A 197 16.66 -10.85 -6.11
N VAL A 198 16.38 -9.57 -5.99
CA VAL A 198 17.35 -8.52 -5.69
C VAL A 198 17.25 -8.24 -4.19
N ALA A 199 18.39 -8.24 -3.51
CA ALA A 199 18.49 -7.93 -2.07
C ALA A 199 17.86 -6.57 -1.75
#